data_AF-A0A960J9L5-F1
#
_entry.id   AF-A0A960J9L5-F1
#
_cell.length_a   1.000
_cell.length_b   1.000
_cell.length_c   1.000
_cell.angle_alpha   90.00
_cell.angle_beta   90.00
_cell.angle_gamma   90.00
#
_symmetry.space_group_name_H-M   'P 1'
#
loop_
_entity.id
_entity.type
_entity.pdbx_description
1 polymer ?
#
loop_
_entity_poly.entity_id
_entity_poly.type
_entity_poly.pdbx_seq_one_letter_code
_entity_poly.pdbx_strand_id
1 'polypeptide(L)'
;MRTCAFLLFLAAGALPAQNDATPPRVEQLSNGVVIVRGGSSRAPGAPAKQDDAKAADAASGEAPKDAEKKQPAKVEKPPRLVESEATIVLPGGATREEDTEDTVRRSDGVTEAIRTLKNINGQTVPYLTDREETLSKTPTSEVKERVVQRYDASGTPTTQEITKIETRKLSDGTIVTTETLYKETLNGRMEAIQRKTSREVQNGAVTRTVSSTDAPSVNGGFQTILKEESVERKVGENRAEKETTRSARVGSGLAVVAREQSTMSKSGSTSTTETTVYERNAATNQLGLSARKVGRLTENADGSQTEKVETYGFKTGSGATNVNATRPQLQEVVDRRVTVGSGGEVRETTRVQQRGIADTGAMTAGPTTEVVVKPTGNGESRRTEIYERGVNGRSNATRVIVEKVDK
;
A
#
# COMPACT_ATOMS: atom_id res chain seq x y z
N MET A 1 28.41 -3.36 -27.63
CA MET A 1 27.68 -2.12 -27.24
C MET A 1 26.62 -1.83 -28.29
N ARG A 2 25.44 -1.38 -27.85
CA ARG A 2 24.17 -1.16 -28.57
C ARG A 2 23.22 -2.37 -28.67
N THR A 3 22.20 -2.29 -27.81
CA THR A 3 20.76 -2.54 -28.02
C THR A 3 20.33 -3.95 -28.48
N CYS A 4 19.74 -4.73 -27.58
CA CYS A 4 18.90 -5.88 -27.92
C CYS A 4 17.44 -5.59 -27.55
N ALA A 5 16.62 -5.59 -28.60
CA ALA A 5 15.18 -5.48 -28.60
C ALA A 5 14.53 -6.84 -28.26
N PHE A 6 13.33 -6.75 -27.68
CA PHE A 6 12.36 -7.83 -27.51
C PHE A 6 11.95 -8.42 -28.88
N LEU A 7 11.86 -9.74 -28.97
CA LEU A 7 11.29 -10.45 -30.13
C LEU A 7 10.11 -11.31 -29.64
N LEU A 8 8.92 -10.97 -30.13
CA LEU A 8 7.64 -11.63 -29.89
C LEU A 8 7.31 -12.49 -31.13
N PHE A 9 6.94 -13.75 -30.96
CA PHE A 9 6.38 -14.57 -32.04
C PHE A 9 4.85 -14.60 -31.92
N LEU A 10 4.16 -14.22 -32.98
CA LEU A 10 2.71 -14.21 -33.12
C LEU A 10 2.36 -15.07 -34.35
N ALA A 11 1.51 -16.08 -34.16
CA ALA A 11 0.90 -16.83 -35.25
C ALA A 11 -0.31 -16.05 -35.80
N ALA A 12 -0.37 -15.90 -37.12
CA ALA A 12 -1.37 -15.11 -37.82
C ALA A 12 -2.72 -15.83 -37.91
N GLY A 13 -3.76 -15.16 -37.40
CA GLY A 13 -5.17 -15.42 -37.69
C GLY A 13 -5.92 -14.10 -37.59
N ALA A 14 -6.46 -13.62 -38.71
CA ALA A 14 -7.06 -12.29 -38.83
C ALA A 14 -8.35 -12.16 -38.02
N LEU A 15 -8.38 -11.21 -37.07
CA LEU A 15 -9.57 -10.69 -36.39
C LEU A 15 -9.42 -9.16 -36.19
N PRO A 16 -10.54 -8.40 -36.15
CA PRO A 16 -10.53 -6.94 -36.32
C PRO A 16 -10.08 -6.16 -35.07
N ALA A 17 -9.66 -4.92 -35.32
CA ALA A 17 -9.05 -3.95 -34.40
C ALA A 17 -9.64 -3.95 -32.97
N GLN A 18 -8.80 -4.31 -31.99
CA GLN A 18 -9.06 -4.13 -30.56
C GLN A 18 -8.63 -2.72 -30.12
N ASN A 19 -9.52 -2.04 -29.40
CA ASN A 19 -9.23 -0.80 -28.69
C ASN A 19 -8.13 -1.02 -27.64
N ASP A 20 -7.04 -0.24 -27.74
CA ASP A 20 -5.98 -0.17 -26.74
C ASP A 20 -6.50 0.47 -25.44
N ALA A 21 -7.03 -0.36 -24.55
CA ALA A 21 -7.24 -0.02 -23.15
C ALA A 21 -6.09 -0.61 -22.32
N THR A 22 -5.30 0.25 -21.69
CA THR A 22 -4.25 -0.18 -20.76
C THR A 22 -4.90 -0.94 -19.58
N PRO A 23 -4.45 -2.17 -19.26
CA PRO A 23 -5.04 -2.93 -18.16
C PRO A 23 -4.77 -2.24 -16.82
N PRO A 24 -5.69 -2.38 -15.84
CA PRO A 24 -5.50 -1.81 -14.50
C PRO A 24 -4.28 -2.42 -13.80
N ARG A 25 -3.57 -1.58 -13.04
CA ARG A 25 -2.44 -2.02 -12.20
C ARG A 25 -2.97 -2.38 -10.82
N VAL A 26 -2.71 -3.62 -10.40
CA VAL A 26 -3.07 -4.15 -9.09
C VAL A 26 -1.86 -4.02 -8.17
N GLU A 27 -1.98 -3.26 -7.07
CA GLU A 27 -0.97 -3.21 -6.01
C GLU A 27 -1.50 -3.92 -4.77
N GLN A 28 -0.80 -4.96 -4.35
CA GLN A 28 -1.12 -5.73 -3.14
C GLN A 28 -0.23 -5.23 -2.00
N LEU A 29 -0.86 -4.66 -0.98
CA LEU A 29 -0.17 -4.22 0.22
C LEU A 29 0.04 -5.40 1.18
N SER A 30 1.06 -5.30 2.04
CA SER A 30 1.46 -6.35 3.00
C SER A 30 0.41 -6.69 4.06
N ASN A 31 -0.66 -5.91 4.19
CA ASN A 31 -1.82 -6.19 5.03
C ASN A 31 -2.96 -6.93 4.29
N GLY A 32 -2.75 -7.34 3.04
CA GLY A 32 -3.76 -8.03 2.23
C GLY A 32 -4.79 -7.09 1.59
N VAL A 33 -4.61 -5.77 1.68
CA VAL A 33 -5.44 -4.82 0.92
C VAL A 33 -4.94 -4.78 -0.52
N VAL A 34 -5.83 -5.15 -1.44
CA VAL A 34 -5.63 -5.02 -2.88
C VAL A 34 -6.22 -3.68 -3.33
N ILE A 35 -5.36 -2.78 -3.80
CA ILE A 35 -5.77 -1.52 -4.44
C ILE A 35 -5.75 -1.75 -5.95
N VAL A 36 -6.93 -1.69 -6.57
CA VAL A 36 -7.08 -1.72 -8.03
C VAL A 36 -7.25 -0.27 -8.48
N ARG A 37 -6.22 0.29 -9.13
CA ARG A 37 -6.35 1.61 -9.78
C ARG A 37 -6.83 1.41 -11.21
N GLY A 38 -8.10 1.78 -11.45
CA GLY A 38 -8.71 1.73 -12.78
C GLY A 38 -8.03 2.73 -13.73
N GLY A 39 -7.68 2.27 -14.93
CA GLY A 39 -7.38 3.15 -16.05
C GLY A 39 -8.66 3.84 -16.51
N SER A 40 -8.59 5.17 -16.71
CA SER A 40 -9.68 5.96 -17.26
C SER A 40 -10.07 5.46 -18.66
N SER A 41 -11.25 4.84 -18.80
CA SER A 41 -11.83 4.53 -20.09
C SER A 41 -12.53 5.79 -20.63
N ARG A 42 -12.00 6.37 -21.71
CA ARG A 42 -12.64 7.46 -22.44
C ARG A 42 -13.93 6.93 -23.08
N ALA A 43 -15.05 7.62 -22.87
CA ALA A 43 -16.34 7.26 -23.45
C ALA A 43 -16.28 7.26 -24.99
N PRO A 44 -16.93 6.30 -25.69
CA PRO A 44 -16.97 6.27 -27.15
C PRO A 44 -17.88 7.38 -27.69
N GLY A 45 -17.30 8.24 -28.54
CA GLY A 45 -18.00 9.29 -29.27
C GLY A 45 -18.78 8.76 -30.48
N ALA A 46 -19.83 9.53 -30.82
CA ALA A 46 -20.82 9.33 -31.88
C ALA A 46 -20.23 9.24 -33.33
N PRO A 47 -21.01 8.79 -34.34
CA PRO A 47 -20.49 8.24 -35.59
C PRO A 47 -19.96 9.28 -36.58
N ALA A 48 -18.98 8.85 -37.37
CA ALA A 48 -18.29 9.60 -38.41
C ALA A 48 -19.19 9.92 -39.62
N LYS A 49 -19.09 11.15 -40.12
CA LYS A 49 -19.52 11.52 -41.47
C LYS A 49 -18.48 11.06 -42.48
N GLN A 50 -19.00 10.53 -43.57
CA GLN A 50 -18.33 10.04 -44.76
C GLN A 50 -18.18 11.23 -45.73
N ASP A 51 -16.95 11.53 -46.16
CA ASP A 51 -16.70 12.42 -47.29
C ASP A 51 -15.58 11.82 -48.16
N ASP A 52 -15.85 11.80 -49.46
CA ASP A 52 -15.07 11.19 -50.53
C ASP A 52 -13.86 12.04 -50.99
N ALA A 53 -12.85 11.31 -51.49
CA ALA A 53 -11.93 11.61 -52.59
C ALA A 53 -11.05 12.89 -52.55
N LYS A 54 -9.73 12.72 -52.78
CA LYS A 54 -9.05 12.94 -54.08
C LYS A 54 -7.51 12.89 -53.94
N ALA A 55 -6.87 12.30 -54.94
CA ALA A 55 -5.42 12.09 -55.09
C ALA A 55 -4.62 13.37 -55.42
N ALA A 56 -3.32 13.41 -55.09
CA ALA A 56 -2.19 13.55 -56.03
C ALA A 56 -0.86 13.93 -55.33
N ASP A 57 0.21 13.25 -55.78
CA ASP A 57 1.60 13.64 -56.05
C ASP A 57 2.53 14.40 -55.07
N ALA A 58 3.67 13.72 -54.86
CA ALA A 58 5.07 14.17 -54.97
C ALA A 58 5.49 15.61 -54.62
N ALA A 59 6.47 15.75 -53.71
CA ALA A 59 7.81 16.27 -54.02
C ALA A 59 8.66 16.49 -52.75
N SER A 60 9.96 16.34 -52.96
CA SER A 60 11.11 16.67 -52.10
C SER A 60 11.11 18.08 -51.52
N GLY A 61 11.68 18.26 -50.32
CA GLY A 61 12.03 19.59 -49.81
C GLY A 61 12.74 19.57 -48.45
N GLU A 62 14.05 19.79 -48.49
CA GLU A 62 14.95 20.42 -47.52
C GLU A 62 14.66 20.44 -46.01
N ALA A 63 15.70 20.02 -45.26
CA ALA A 63 15.86 20.23 -43.84
C ALA A 63 16.01 21.72 -43.47
N PRO A 64 15.36 22.19 -42.38
CA PRO A 64 15.76 23.40 -41.71
C PRO A 64 16.56 23.11 -40.43
N LYS A 65 17.45 24.06 -40.19
CA LYS A 65 18.54 24.15 -39.24
C LYS A 65 18.08 24.22 -37.78
N ASP A 66 19.03 23.86 -36.92
CA ASP A 66 19.04 24.04 -35.47
C ASP A 66 18.44 25.37 -35.02
N ALA A 67 17.32 25.28 -34.31
CA ALA A 67 16.78 26.36 -33.49
C ALA A 67 16.88 25.93 -32.03
N GLU A 68 17.88 26.47 -31.34
CA GLU A 68 18.07 26.39 -29.90
C GLU A 68 16.85 27.02 -29.20
N LYS A 69 15.88 26.19 -28.82
CA LYS A 69 14.74 26.58 -28.00
C LYS A 69 15.24 26.81 -26.57
N LYS A 70 15.40 28.08 -26.19
CA LYS A 70 15.39 28.49 -24.78
C LYS A 70 14.13 27.93 -24.13
N GLN A 71 14.31 27.03 -23.17
CA GLN A 71 13.22 26.55 -22.31
C GLN A 71 12.62 27.76 -21.58
N PRO A 72 11.29 27.97 -21.61
CA PRO A 72 10.67 29.00 -20.81
C PRO A 72 10.87 28.68 -19.32
N ALA A 73 11.15 29.71 -18.52
CA ALA A 73 11.28 29.61 -17.08
C ALA A 73 10.09 28.84 -16.50
N LYS A 74 10.40 27.79 -15.73
CA LYS A 74 9.42 26.94 -15.05
C LYS A 74 8.60 27.81 -14.10
N VAL A 75 7.37 28.13 -14.49
CA VAL A 75 6.41 28.85 -13.64
C VAL A 75 6.11 27.93 -12.46
N GLU A 76 6.64 28.28 -11.29
CA GLU A 76 6.42 27.58 -10.04
C GLU A 76 4.92 27.69 -9.69
N LYS A 77 4.18 26.60 -9.87
CA LYS A 77 2.75 26.54 -9.58
C LYS A 77 2.58 26.78 -8.07
N PRO A 78 1.64 27.64 -7.63
CA PRO A 78 1.47 27.93 -6.21
C PRO A 78 1.22 26.64 -5.41
N PRO A 79 1.66 26.60 -4.14
CA PRO A 79 1.48 25.45 -3.28
C PRO A 79 0.00 25.08 -3.21
N ARG A 80 -0.29 23.78 -3.32
CA ARG A 80 -1.65 23.27 -3.37
C ARG A 80 -2.10 23.01 -1.93
N LEU A 81 -3.07 23.78 -1.46
CA LEU A 81 -3.78 23.51 -0.22
C LEU A 81 -4.65 22.27 -0.43
N VAL A 82 -4.55 21.28 0.47
CA VAL A 82 -5.45 20.13 0.50
C VAL A 82 -6.17 20.19 1.83
N GLU A 83 -7.39 20.73 1.82
CA GLU A 83 -8.24 20.70 3.00
C GLU A 83 -8.81 19.29 3.14
N SER A 84 -8.61 18.67 4.29
CA SER A 84 -9.22 17.38 4.63
C SER A 84 -10.02 17.53 5.91
N GLU A 85 -11.34 17.62 5.78
CA GLU A 85 -12.24 17.61 6.93
C GLU A 85 -12.49 16.16 7.36
N ALA A 86 -12.12 15.81 8.59
CA ALA A 86 -12.43 14.51 9.18
C ALA A 86 -13.44 14.68 10.31
N THR A 87 -14.73 14.51 10.03
CA THR A 87 -15.77 14.53 11.08
C THR A 87 -15.81 13.18 11.81
N ILE A 88 -15.44 13.17 13.09
CA ILE A 88 -15.63 11.99 13.96
C ILE A 88 -16.93 12.17 14.74
N VAL A 89 -17.97 11.40 14.38
CA VAL A 89 -19.23 11.33 15.15
C VAL A 89 -19.06 10.30 16.28
N LEU A 90 -19.14 10.75 17.54
CA LEU A 90 -19.06 9.87 18.72
C LEU A 90 -20.45 9.32 19.12
N PRO A 91 -20.51 8.14 19.77
CA PRO A 91 -21.77 7.63 20.32
C PRO A 91 -22.31 8.60 21.38
N GLY A 92 -23.49 9.16 21.14
CA GLY A 92 -24.11 10.21 21.96
C GLY A 92 -24.41 11.53 21.24
N GLY A 93 -24.06 11.64 19.95
CA GLY A 93 -24.40 12.81 19.12
C GLY A 93 -23.50 14.03 19.33
N ALA A 94 -22.49 13.94 20.20
CA ALA A 94 -21.44 14.95 20.28
C ALA A 94 -20.49 14.80 19.08
N THR A 95 -20.45 15.81 18.22
CA THR A 95 -19.46 15.96 17.16
C THR A 95 -18.30 16.79 17.71
N ARG A 96 -17.09 16.23 17.72
CA ARG A 96 -15.87 17.02 17.87
C ARG A 96 -15.28 17.16 16.47
N GLU A 97 -15.42 18.36 15.91
CA GLU A 97 -14.69 18.75 14.72
C GLU A 97 -13.25 19.04 15.17
N GLU A 98 -12.31 18.17 14.79
CA GLU A 98 -10.90 18.55 14.79
C GLU A 98 -10.59 19.08 13.39
N ASP A 99 -10.56 20.41 13.30
CA ASP A 99 -10.10 21.10 12.10
C ASP A 99 -8.59 20.89 11.97
N THR A 100 -8.20 19.86 11.23
CA THR A 100 -6.83 19.66 10.80
C THR A 100 -6.69 20.14 9.37
N GLU A 101 -5.80 21.10 9.13
CA GLU A 101 -5.46 21.54 7.79
C GLU A 101 -4.10 20.94 7.38
N ASP A 102 -4.05 20.36 6.18
CA ASP A 102 -2.84 19.78 5.59
C ASP A 102 -2.36 20.68 4.43
N THR A 103 -1.25 21.39 4.63
CA THR A 103 -0.61 22.17 3.58
C THR A 103 0.54 21.38 2.96
N VAL A 104 0.47 21.08 1.66
CA VAL A 104 1.56 20.38 0.94
C VAL A 104 2.25 21.30 -0.05
N ARG A 105 3.54 21.56 0.20
CA ARG A 105 4.43 22.32 -0.67
C ARG A 105 5.34 21.38 -1.43
N ARG A 106 5.55 21.65 -2.71
CA ARG A 106 6.45 20.89 -3.57
C ARG A 106 7.31 21.88 -4.34
N SER A 107 8.62 21.75 -4.19
CA SER A 107 9.62 22.46 -4.98
C SER A 107 10.64 21.43 -5.50
N ASP A 108 11.60 21.87 -6.31
CA ASP A 108 12.52 20.96 -7.02
C ASP A 108 13.30 20.03 -6.06
N GLY A 109 12.84 18.77 -5.97
CA GLY A 109 13.45 17.75 -5.12
C GLY A 109 13.06 17.81 -3.64
N VAL A 110 12.18 18.74 -3.24
CA VAL A 110 11.69 18.89 -1.86
C VAL A 110 10.17 18.77 -1.82
N THR A 111 9.67 17.92 -0.93
CA THR A 111 8.25 17.85 -0.56
C THR A 111 8.12 18.15 0.91
N GLU A 112 7.30 19.13 1.27
CA GLU A 112 7.03 19.52 2.65
C GLU A 112 5.52 19.44 2.91
N ALA A 113 5.13 18.70 3.93
CA ALA A 113 3.76 18.66 4.43
C ALA A 113 3.73 19.27 5.83
N ILE A 114 2.91 20.31 6.01
CA ILE A 114 2.70 20.96 7.30
C ILE A 114 1.27 20.64 7.72
N ARG A 115 1.12 20.05 8.90
CA ARG A 115 -0.18 19.79 9.51
C ARG A 115 -0.39 20.71 10.68
N THR A 116 -1.52 21.39 10.68
CA THR A 116 -1.90 22.35 11.72
C THR A 116 -3.14 21.91 12.47
N LEU A 117 -3.31 22.45 13.67
CA LEU A 117 -4.49 22.31 14.50
C LEU A 117 -4.84 23.66 15.14
N LYS A 118 -6.11 23.86 15.50
CA LYS A 118 -6.52 25.01 16.31
C LYS A 118 -6.21 24.74 17.77
N ASN A 119 -5.43 25.62 18.41
CA ASN A 119 -5.15 25.53 19.84
C ASN A 119 -6.36 25.99 20.69
N ILE A 120 -6.23 25.93 22.02
CA ILE A 120 -7.30 26.34 22.96
C ILE A 120 -7.74 27.81 22.82
N ASN A 121 -6.90 28.64 22.20
CA ASN A 121 -7.17 30.06 21.94
C ASN A 121 -7.74 30.27 20.52
N GLY A 122 -8.04 29.20 19.79
CA GLY A 122 -8.55 29.24 18.42
C GLY A 122 -7.50 29.59 17.36
N GLN A 123 -6.21 29.65 17.72
CA GLN A 123 -5.13 29.95 16.78
C GLN A 123 -4.66 28.68 16.08
N THR A 124 -4.50 28.73 14.76
CA THR A 124 -3.91 27.65 13.98
C THR A 124 -2.40 27.56 14.23
N VAL A 125 -1.96 26.45 14.82
CA VAL A 125 -0.55 26.16 15.12
C VAL A 125 -0.11 24.87 14.43
N PRO A 126 1.14 24.75 13.96
CA PRO A 126 1.65 23.48 13.44
C PRO A 126 1.76 22.47 14.58
N TYR A 127 1.45 21.21 14.30
CA TYR A 127 1.73 20.10 15.22
C TYR A 127 2.70 19.08 14.61
N LEU A 128 2.82 19.07 13.28
CA LEU A 128 3.72 18.19 12.54
C LEU A 128 4.20 18.86 11.25
N THR A 129 5.50 18.84 11.01
CA THR A 129 6.09 19.15 9.70
C THR A 129 6.86 17.92 9.22
N ASP A 130 6.59 17.49 8.00
CA ASP A 130 7.23 16.34 7.35
C ASP A 130 7.84 16.80 6.02
N ARG A 131 9.17 16.89 5.99
CA ARG A 131 9.92 17.37 4.83
C ARG A 131 10.80 16.26 4.29
N GLU A 132 10.60 15.88 3.03
CA GLU A 132 11.49 14.99 2.28
C GLU A 132 12.27 15.79 1.24
N GLU A 133 13.59 15.61 1.22
CA GLU A 133 14.51 16.27 0.30
C GLU A 133 15.44 15.25 -0.35
N THR A 134 15.64 15.38 -1.67
CA THR A 134 16.64 14.58 -2.39
C THR A 134 17.98 15.30 -2.38
N LEU A 135 18.89 14.86 -1.53
CA LEU A 135 20.23 15.46 -1.36
C LEU A 135 21.16 15.19 -2.54
N SER A 136 21.06 14.00 -3.13
CA SER A 136 21.82 13.65 -4.33
C SER A 136 21.14 12.56 -5.14
N LYS A 137 21.29 12.63 -6.47
CA LYS A 137 20.75 11.64 -7.40
C LYS A 137 21.72 11.44 -8.54
N THR A 138 22.21 10.22 -8.68
CA THR A 138 23.05 9.74 -9.79
C THR A 138 22.31 8.60 -10.50
N PRO A 139 22.80 8.11 -11.66
CA PRO A 139 22.19 6.96 -12.33
C PRO A 139 22.20 5.67 -11.49
N THR A 140 23.12 5.54 -10.52
CA THR A 140 23.31 4.33 -9.70
C THR A 140 23.03 4.53 -8.22
N SER A 141 22.80 5.77 -7.76
CA SER A 141 22.55 6.05 -6.35
C SER A 141 21.61 7.22 -6.14
N GLU A 142 20.79 7.15 -5.11
CA GLU A 142 19.94 8.25 -4.67
C GLU A 142 20.05 8.36 -3.14
N VAL A 143 20.24 9.58 -2.64
CA VAL A 143 20.24 9.88 -1.22
C VAL A 143 19.14 10.87 -0.94
N LYS A 144 18.23 10.48 -0.06
CA LYS A 144 17.14 11.32 0.44
C LYS A 144 17.26 11.51 1.93
N GLU A 145 16.74 12.63 2.40
CA GLU A 145 16.59 12.93 3.81
C GLU A 145 15.13 13.28 4.07
N ARG A 146 14.54 12.65 5.08
CA ARG A 146 13.20 12.98 5.57
C ARG A 146 13.31 13.50 6.99
N VAL A 147 12.87 14.74 7.20
CA VAL A 147 12.86 15.41 8.51
C VAL A 147 11.42 15.48 9.00
N VAL A 148 11.17 14.89 10.17
CA VAL A 148 9.90 14.95 10.86
C VAL A 148 10.08 15.82 12.11
N GLN A 149 9.47 16.99 12.11
CA GLN A 149 9.46 17.91 13.24
C GLN A 149 8.10 17.87 13.92
N ARG A 150 8.09 17.62 15.23
CA ARG A 150 6.88 17.71 16.06
C ARG A 150 6.88 19.01 16.84
N TYR A 151 5.68 19.49 17.14
CA TYR A 151 5.45 20.70 17.91
C TYR A 151 4.46 20.42 19.04
N ASP A 152 4.51 21.22 20.10
CA ASP A 152 3.52 21.17 21.19
C ASP A 152 2.26 22.00 20.84
N ALA A 153 1.32 22.08 21.79
CA ALA A 153 0.07 22.82 21.62
C ALA A 153 0.25 24.36 21.47
N SER A 154 1.44 24.88 21.78
CA SER A 154 1.80 26.29 21.55
C SER A 154 2.47 26.52 20.19
N GLY A 155 2.74 25.45 19.43
CA GLY A 155 3.51 25.51 18.19
C GLY A 155 5.02 25.56 18.43
N THR A 156 5.50 25.22 19.62
CA THR A 156 6.94 25.17 19.92
C THR A 156 7.51 23.81 19.50
N PRO A 157 8.64 23.74 18.78
CA PRO A 157 9.29 22.48 18.41
C PRO A 157 9.63 21.61 19.63
N THR A 158 9.29 20.31 19.60
CA THR A 158 9.52 19.37 20.71
C THR A 158 10.51 18.25 20.40
N THR A 159 10.47 17.69 19.20
CA THR A 159 11.34 16.59 18.81
C THR A 159 11.54 16.60 17.31
N GLN A 160 12.80 16.46 16.90
CA GLN A 160 13.18 16.23 15.51
C GLN A 160 13.62 14.78 15.28
N GLU A 161 13.10 14.16 14.23
CA GLU A 161 13.56 12.88 13.70
C GLU A 161 14.05 13.09 12.27
N ILE A 162 15.22 12.53 11.93
CA ILE A 162 15.77 12.58 10.58
C ILE A 162 15.95 11.16 10.09
N THR A 163 15.35 10.82 8.96
CA THR A 163 15.55 9.55 8.27
C THR A 163 16.38 9.78 7.03
N LYS A 164 17.61 9.26 7.03
CA LYS A 164 18.47 9.26 5.83
C LYS A 164 18.24 7.98 5.05
N ILE A 165 17.86 8.08 3.78
CA ILE A 165 17.56 6.95 2.89
C ILE A 165 18.58 6.95 1.76
N GLU A 166 19.44 5.94 1.73
CA GLU A 166 20.42 5.73 0.67
C GLU A 166 20.04 4.51 -0.17
N THR A 167 19.70 4.73 -1.44
CA THR A 167 19.44 3.65 -2.40
C THR A 167 20.60 3.57 -3.38
N ARG A 168 21.16 2.38 -3.59
CA ARG A 168 22.26 2.12 -4.53
C ARG A 168 21.93 0.92 -5.40
N LYS A 169 22.11 1.07 -6.71
CA LYS A 169 22.05 -0.01 -7.69
C LYS A 169 23.48 -0.47 -8.01
N LEU A 170 23.77 -1.73 -7.70
CA LEU A 170 25.06 -2.35 -7.97
C LEU A 170 25.17 -2.82 -9.43
N SER A 171 26.39 -3.15 -9.86
CA SER A 171 26.68 -3.58 -11.23
C SER A 171 26.01 -4.91 -11.61
N ASP A 172 25.70 -5.75 -10.62
CA ASP A 172 24.97 -7.02 -10.78
C ASP A 172 23.44 -6.82 -10.86
N GLY A 173 22.95 -5.57 -10.79
CA GLY A 173 21.53 -5.23 -10.76
C GLY A 173 20.91 -5.27 -9.36
N THR A 174 21.64 -5.70 -8.33
CA THR A 174 21.18 -5.65 -6.93
C THR A 174 20.82 -4.23 -6.54
N ILE A 175 19.69 -4.05 -5.85
CA ILE A 175 19.32 -2.79 -5.22
C ILE A 175 19.56 -2.91 -3.72
N VAL A 176 20.31 -1.97 -3.15
CA VAL A 176 20.56 -1.86 -1.71
C VAL A 176 19.97 -0.55 -1.22
N THR A 177 19.03 -0.63 -0.29
CA THR A 177 18.46 0.53 0.40
C THR A 177 18.86 0.51 1.86
N THR A 178 19.50 1.57 2.33
CA THR A 178 19.87 1.76 3.74
C THR A 178 19.12 2.95 4.29
N GLU A 179 18.31 2.72 5.31
CA GLU A 179 17.57 3.76 6.04
C GLU A 179 18.20 3.89 7.43
N THR A 180 18.65 5.09 7.79
CA THR A 180 19.15 5.38 9.13
C THR A 180 18.27 6.42 9.79
N LEU A 181 17.64 6.05 10.90
CA LEU A 181 16.81 6.93 11.70
C LEU A 181 17.67 7.55 12.80
N TYR A 182 17.72 8.88 12.76
CA TYR A 182 18.33 9.73 13.78
C TYR A 182 17.24 10.38 14.60
N LYS A 183 17.46 10.46 15.91
CA LYS A 183 16.57 11.17 16.83
C LYS A 183 17.38 12.19 17.60
N GLU A 184 16.77 13.35 17.82
CA GLU A 184 17.33 14.39 18.67
C GLU A 184 17.34 13.94 20.14
N THR A 185 18.49 14.09 20.79
CA THR A 185 18.67 13.88 22.23
C THR A 185 18.26 15.11 23.03
N LEU A 186 18.13 14.97 24.35
CA LEU A 186 17.83 16.10 25.24
C LEU A 186 18.85 17.25 25.16
N ASN A 187 20.05 17.00 24.65
CA ASN A 187 21.11 18.00 24.46
C ASN A 187 21.12 18.61 23.05
N GLY A 188 20.10 18.34 22.22
CA GLY A 188 20.00 18.83 20.84
C GLY A 188 20.93 18.13 19.84
N ARG A 189 21.59 17.03 20.25
CA ARG A 189 22.44 16.25 19.34
C ARG A 189 21.62 15.16 18.66
N MET A 190 21.84 14.95 17.36
CA MET A 190 21.23 13.84 16.62
C MET A 190 22.01 12.55 16.84
N GLU A 191 21.33 11.48 17.27
CA GLU A 191 21.91 10.15 17.44
C GLU A 191 21.15 9.13 16.59
N ALA A 192 21.90 8.22 15.96
CA ALA A 192 21.31 7.14 15.16
C ALA A 192 20.71 6.09 16.09
N ILE A 193 19.39 5.92 16.07
CA ILE A 193 18.66 4.99 16.96
C ILE A 193 18.26 3.69 16.26
N GLN A 194 18.27 3.67 14.94
CA GLN A 194 17.95 2.49 14.15
C GLN A 194 18.58 2.58 12.76
N ARG A 195 19.02 1.44 12.24
CA ARG A 195 19.44 1.30 10.84
C ARG A 195 18.74 0.11 10.22
N LYS A 196 18.03 0.32 9.12
CA LYS A 196 17.42 -0.73 8.33
C LYS A 196 18.16 -0.85 7.00
N THR A 197 18.59 -2.05 6.66
CA THR A 197 19.21 -2.33 5.35
C THR A 197 18.34 -3.32 4.62
N SER A 198 18.02 -3.07 3.35
CA SER A 198 17.32 -3.99 2.47
C SER A 198 18.17 -4.24 1.23
N ARG A 199 18.34 -5.49 0.86
CA ARG A 199 19.03 -5.93 -0.35
C ARG A 199 18.09 -6.76 -1.18
N GLU A 200 17.81 -6.30 -2.39
CA GLU A 200 16.97 -6.98 -3.35
C GLU A 200 17.79 -7.45 -4.55
N VAL A 201 17.68 -8.73 -4.88
CA VAL A 201 18.34 -9.37 -6.01
C VAL A 201 17.29 -10.08 -6.85
N GLN A 202 17.21 -9.72 -8.12
CA GLN A 202 16.35 -10.39 -9.09
C GLN A 202 17.20 -11.30 -9.99
N ASN A 203 16.95 -12.60 -9.92
CA ASN A 203 17.60 -13.62 -10.74
C ASN A 203 16.55 -14.34 -11.58
N GLY A 204 16.30 -13.84 -12.79
CA GLY A 204 15.27 -14.37 -13.68
C GLY A 204 13.86 -14.25 -13.07
N ALA A 205 13.21 -15.39 -12.84
CA ALA A 205 11.87 -15.48 -12.26
C ALA A 205 11.86 -15.51 -10.71
N VAL A 206 13.02 -15.35 -10.07
CA VAL A 206 13.16 -15.36 -8.61
C VAL A 206 13.61 -13.99 -8.12
N THR A 207 12.85 -13.42 -7.19
CA THR A 207 13.24 -12.21 -6.46
C THR A 207 13.56 -12.58 -5.02
N ARG A 208 14.75 -12.21 -4.54
CA ARG A 208 15.18 -12.42 -3.16
C ARG A 208 15.42 -11.07 -2.50
N THR A 209 14.72 -10.84 -1.41
CA THR A 209 14.88 -9.63 -0.59
C THR A 209 15.34 -10.03 0.80
N VAL A 210 16.49 -9.51 1.23
CA VAL A 210 16.99 -9.67 2.59
C VAL A 210 17.00 -8.30 3.25
N SER A 211 16.25 -8.16 4.35
CA SER A 211 16.28 -6.97 5.17
C SER A 211 16.78 -7.26 6.57
N SER A 212 17.48 -6.31 7.16
CA SER A 212 17.92 -6.33 8.55
C SER A 212 17.59 -5.01 9.22
N THR A 213 17.14 -5.08 10.47
CA THR A 213 16.98 -3.95 11.36
C THR A 213 18.02 -4.07 12.46
N ASP A 214 18.87 -3.06 12.55
CA ASP A 214 19.89 -2.92 13.56
C ASP A 214 19.50 -1.83 14.56
N ALA A 215 19.86 -2.04 15.83
CA ALA A 215 19.76 -1.04 16.90
C ALA A 215 21.16 -0.76 17.48
N PRO A 216 21.39 0.41 18.09
CA PRO A 216 22.60 0.67 18.85
C PRO A 216 22.85 -0.41 19.91
N SER A 217 24.12 -0.72 20.11
CA SER A 217 24.61 -1.65 21.13
C SER A 217 25.40 -0.89 22.19
N VAL A 218 25.57 -1.51 23.37
CA VAL A 218 26.37 -0.96 24.47
C VAL A 218 27.83 -0.69 24.10
N ASN A 219 28.34 -1.32 23.03
CA ASN A 219 29.71 -1.13 22.55
C ASN A 219 29.84 0.01 21.52
N GLY A 220 28.81 0.86 21.36
CA GLY A 220 28.80 2.00 20.43
C GLY A 220 28.60 1.63 18.95
N GLY A 221 28.51 0.33 18.62
CA GLY A 221 28.17 -0.15 17.28
C GLY A 221 26.69 -0.46 17.11
N PHE A 222 26.29 -0.83 15.90
CA PHE A 222 24.97 -1.37 15.59
C PHE A 222 24.96 -2.90 15.71
N GLN A 223 23.87 -3.44 16.22
CA GLN A 223 23.64 -4.88 16.29
C GLN A 223 22.30 -5.23 15.67
N THR A 224 22.27 -6.28 14.84
CA THR A 224 21.03 -6.74 14.21
C THR A 224 20.09 -7.32 15.27
N ILE A 225 18.87 -6.79 15.34
CA ILE A 225 17.81 -7.25 16.23
C ILE A 225 16.73 -8.03 15.48
N LEU A 226 16.60 -7.78 14.19
CA LEU A 226 15.64 -8.43 13.31
C LEU A 226 16.28 -8.62 11.93
N LYS A 227 16.07 -9.80 11.35
CA LYS A 227 16.39 -10.11 9.95
C LYS A 227 15.18 -10.75 9.30
N GLU A 228 14.80 -10.27 8.13
CA GLU A 228 13.73 -10.85 7.34
C GLU A 228 14.26 -11.19 5.95
N GLU A 229 13.96 -12.41 5.51
CA GLU A 229 14.34 -12.89 4.18
C GLU A 229 13.07 -13.34 3.45
N SER A 230 12.79 -12.70 2.32
CA SER A 230 11.68 -13.02 1.43
C SER A 230 12.21 -13.56 0.11
N VAL A 231 11.72 -14.71 -0.31
CA VAL A 231 11.99 -15.30 -1.63
C VAL A 231 10.67 -15.44 -2.36
N GLU A 232 10.54 -14.75 -3.48
CA GLU A 232 9.41 -14.84 -4.38
C GLU A 232 9.83 -15.54 -5.66
N ARG A 233 9.02 -16.50 -6.12
CA ARG A 233 9.26 -17.29 -7.33
C ARG A 233 8.00 -17.28 -8.19
N LYS A 234 8.14 -16.90 -9.45
CA LYS A 234 7.07 -17.09 -10.45
C LYS A 234 7.19 -18.50 -11.05
N VAL A 235 6.19 -19.34 -10.82
CA VAL A 235 6.13 -20.74 -11.27
C VAL A 235 5.18 -20.82 -12.46
N GLY A 236 5.67 -20.49 -13.65
CA GLY A 236 4.83 -20.37 -14.85
C GLY A 236 4.00 -19.07 -14.87
N GLU A 237 3.00 -19.00 -15.74
CA GLU A 237 2.25 -17.76 -15.97
C GLU A 237 1.26 -17.45 -14.84
N ASN A 238 0.62 -18.49 -14.29
CA ASN A 238 -0.53 -18.38 -13.42
C ASN A 238 -0.26 -18.79 -11.96
N ARG A 239 1.00 -19.01 -11.57
CA ARG A 239 1.34 -19.39 -10.19
C ARG A 239 2.56 -18.61 -9.69
N ALA A 240 2.49 -18.20 -8.44
CA ALA A 240 3.60 -17.57 -7.73
C ALA A 240 3.70 -18.15 -6.33
N GLU A 241 4.92 -18.22 -5.81
CA GLU A 241 5.21 -18.72 -4.47
C GLU A 241 6.07 -17.69 -3.76
N LYS A 242 5.77 -17.42 -2.49
CA LYS A 242 6.52 -16.50 -1.64
C LYS A 242 6.79 -17.16 -0.31
N GLU A 243 8.04 -17.14 0.12
CA GLU A 243 8.44 -17.60 1.45
C GLU A 243 9.15 -16.47 2.18
N THR A 244 8.65 -16.10 3.35
CA THR A 244 9.24 -15.10 4.22
C THR A 244 9.72 -15.76 5.51
N THR A 245 11.00 -15.67 5.83
CA THR A 245 11.57 -16.13 7.10
C THR A 245 12.00 -14.94 7.93
N ARG A 246 11.50 -14.85 9.17
CA ARG A 246 11.84 -13.79 10.12
C ARG A 246 12.67 -14.36 11.26
N SER A 247 13.84 -13.78 11.48
CA SER A 247 14.74 -14.10 12.58
C SER A 247 14.87 -12.91 13.50
N ALA A 248 14.74 -13.11 14.80
CA ALA A 248 14.92 -12.07 15.80
C ALA A 248 16.03 -12.47 16.78
N ARG A 249 16.56 -11.48 17.49
CA ARG A 249 17.60 -11.73 18.49
C ARG A 249 17.04 -12.51 19.67
N VAL A 250 17.68 -13.62 20.00
CA VAL A 250 17.40 -14.46 21.17
C VAL A 250 18.75 -14.74 21.84
N GLY A 251 18.98 -14.14 23.00
CA GLY A 251 20.29 -14.15 23.66
C GLY A 251 21.35 -13.42 22.84
N SER A 252 22.47 -14.10 22.56
CA SER A 252 23.60 -13.53 21.80
C SER A 252 23.45 -13.61 20.27
N GLY A 253 22.51 -14.41 19.76
CA GLY A 253 22.36 -14.69 18.32
C GLY A 253 20.98 -14.37 17.76
N LEU A 254 20.84 -14.57 16.45
CA LEU A 254 19.54 -14.55 15.77
C LEU A 254 18.97 -15.96 15.72
N ALA A 255 17.68 -16.11 16.01
CA ALA A 255 16.94 -17.35 15.84
C ALA A 255 15.71 -17.09 14.97
N VAL A 256 15.32 -18.08 14.16
CA VAL A 256 14.09 -17.99 13.37
C VAL A 256 12.89 -17.98 14.32
N VAL A 257 12.10 -16.90 14.27
CA VAL A 257 10.93 -16.70 15.14
C VAL A 257 9.62 -16.88 14.38
N ALA A 258 9.62 -16.68 13.07
CA ALA A 258 8.46 -16.92 12.24
C ALA A 258 8.88 -17.31 10.81
N ARG A 259 8.00 -18.07 10.15
CA ARG A 259 8.06 -18.35 8.72
C ARG A 259 6.67 -18.24 8.13
N GLU A 260 6.55 -17.57 7.01
CA GLU A 260 5.32 -17.47 6.23
C GLU A 260 5.57 -18.07 4.84
N GLN A 261 4.65 -18.91 4.38
CA GLN A 261 4.68 -19.48 3.04
C GLN A 261 3.36 -19.17 2.36
N SER A 262 3.43 -18.52 1.21
CA SER A 262 2.27 -18.11 0.42
C SER A 262 2.35 -18.67 -0.99
N THR A 263 1.25 -19.23 -1.47
CA THR A 263 1.10 -19.67 -2.86
C THR A 263 -0.10 -18.97 -3.47
N MET A 264 0.12 -18.30 -4.58
CA MET A 264 -0.94 -17.70 -5.39
C MET A 264 -1.10 -18.51 -6.67
N SER A 265 -2.34 -18.81 -7.04
CA SER A 265 -2.68 -19.46 -8.30
C SER A 265 -3.87 -18.77 -8.96
N LYS A 266 -3.80 -18.54 -10.28
CA LYS A 266 -4.88 -17.97 -11.09
C LYS A 266 -5.46 -19.04 -12.01
N SER A 267 -6.79 -19.09 -12.10
CA SER A 267 -7.52 -19.96 -13.03
C SER A 267 -8.70 -19.16 -13.59
N GLY A 268 -8.62 -18.77 -14.86
CA GLY A 268 -9.59 -17.87 -15.47
C GLY A 268 -9.67 -16.53 -14.73
N SER A 269 -10.87 -16.15 -14.29
CA SER A 269 -11.11 -14.92 -13.55
C SER A 269 -10.99 -15.06 -12.03
N THR A 270 -10.60 -16.24 -11.53
CA THR A 270 -10.41 -16.49 -10.10
C THR A 270 -8.93 -16.60 -9.75
N SER A 271 -8.51 -15.87 -8.72
CA SER A 271 -7.22 -16.01 -8.04
C SER A 271 -7.43 -16.61 -6.66
N THR A 272 -6.59 -17.58 -6.28
CA THR A 272 -6.57 -18.18 -4.94
C THR A 272 -5.20 -17.93 -4.33
N THR A 273 -5.19 -17.44 -3.10
CA THR A 273 -3.98 -17.23 -2.30
C THR A 273 -4.07 -18.04 -1.03
N GLU A 274 -3.16 -18.98 -0.83
CA GLU A 274 -3.03 -19.72 0.41
C GLU A 274 -1.78 -19.28 1.15
N THR A 275 -1.90 -18.93 2.42
CA THR A 275 -0.78 -18.51 3.26
C THR A 275 -0.76 -19.35 4.52
N THR A 276 0.40 -19.90 4.85
CA THR A 276 0.64 -20.68 6.08
C THR A 276 1.66 -19.95 6.92
N VAL A 277 1.34 -19.72 8.19
CA VAL A 277 2.17 -19.01 9.16
C VAL A 277 2.64 -19.97 10.23
N TYR A 278 3.95 -20.04 10.38
CA TYR A 278 4.63 -20.77 11.43
C TYR A 278 5.26 -19.79 12.41
N GLU A 279 5.06 -20.02 13.71
CA GLU A 279 5.64 -19.20 14.77
C GLU A 279 6.42 -20.08 15.73
N ARG A 280 7.44 -19.51 16.37
CA ARG A 280 8.25 -20.21 17.34
C ARG A 280 7.44 -20.51 18.60
N ASN A 281 7.34 -21.78 18.93
CA ASN A 281 6.74 -22.25 20.17
C ASN A 281 7.68 -21.93 21.34
N ALA A 282 7.18 -21.27 22.38
CA ALA A 282 7.98 -20.86 23.53
C ALA A 282 8.52 -22.06 24.35
N ALA A 283 7.81 -23.19 24.38
CA ALA A 283 8.19 -24.37 25.14
C ALA A 283 9.23 -25.23 24.41
N THR A 284 9.06 -25.44 23.09
CA THR A 284 9.97 -26.32 22.31
C THR A 284 11.04 -25.56 21.56
N ASN A 285 10.95 -24.23 21.47
CA ASN A 285 11.81 -23.36 20.65
C ASN A 285 11.82 -23.70 19.15
N GLN A 286 10.93 -24.57 18.68
CA GLN A 286 10.75 -24.95 17.29
C GLN A 286 9.61 -24.16 16.65
N LEU A 287 9.62 -24.05 15.32
CA LEU A 287 8.49 -23.49 14.58
C LEU A 287 7.32 -24.48 14.57
N GLY A 288 6.15 -24.03 15.00
CA GLY A 288 4.89 -24.74 14.88
C GLY A 288 3.92 -23.98 13.99
N LEU A 289 2.98 -24.70 13.37
CA LEU A 289 1.88 -24.07 12.64
C LEU A 289 1.10 -23.16 13.61
N SER A 290 0.93 -21.89 13.25
CA SER A 290 0.18 -20.91 14.04
C SER A 290 -1.15 -20.56 13.36
N ALA A 291 -1.09 -20.29 12.06
CA ALA A 291 -2.28 -19.94 11.27
C ALA A 291 -2.19 -20.40 9.83
N ARG A 292 -3.34 -20.50 9.17
CA ARG A 292 -3.49 -20.65 7.73
C ARG A 292 -4.54 -19.67 7.23
N LYS A 293 -4.30 -19.01 6.11
CA LYS A 293 -5.23 -18.09 5.45
C LYS A 293 -5.49 -18.57 4.03
N VAL A 294 -6.74 -18.58 3.60
CA VAL A 294 -7.15 -18.92 2.24
C VAL A 294 -7.99 -17.78 1.70
N GLY A 295 -7.46 -17.04 0.73
CA GLY A 295 -8.15 -15.99 0.00
C GLY A 295 -8.58 -16.48 -1.38
N ARG A 296 -9.80 -16.16 -1.80
CA ARG A 296 -10.28 -16.35 -3.17
C ARG A 296 -10.85 -15.03 -3.67
N LEU A 297 -10.26 -14.51 -4.74
CA LEU A 297 -10.73 -13.33 -5.45
C LEU A 297 -11.30 -13.76 -6.80
N THR A 298 -12.53 -13.42 -7.08
CA THR A 298 -13.17 -13.61 -8.39
C THR A 298 -13.47 -12.26 -9.00
N GLU A 299 -12.96 -12.05 -10.21
CA GLU A 299 -13.28 -10.90 -11.04
C GLU A 299 -14.41 -11.28 -12.01
N ASN A 300 -15.45 -10.45 -12.06
CA ASN A 300 -16.57 -10.64 -12.97
C ASN A 300 -16.36 -9.80 -14.23
N ALA A 301 -17.04 -10.19 -15.32
CA ALA A 301 -16.95 -9.48 -16.60
C ALA A 301 -17.47 -8.03 -16.55
N ASP A 302 -18.32 -7.71 -15.58
CA ASP A 302 -18.83 -6.36 -15.32
C ASP A 302 -17.84 -5.48 -14.53
N GLY A 303 -16.64 -5.98 -14.23
CA GLY A 303 -15.63 -5.30 -13.42
C GLY A 303 -15.87 -5.38 -11.90
N SER A 304 -16.96 -6.00 -11.46
CA SER A 304 -17.17 -6.27 -10.04
C SER A 304 -16.22 -7.36 -9.53
N GLN A 305 -15.90 -7.32 -8.25
CA GLN A 305 -15.01 -8.27 -7.59
C GLN A 305 -15.66 -8.85 -6.34
N THR A 306 -15.42 -10.13 -6.09
CA THR A 306 -15.78 -10.77 -4.82
C THR A 306 -14.55 -11.45 -4.26
N GLU A 307 -14.19 -11.10 -3.04
CA GLU A 307 -13.09 -11.67 -2.30
C GLU A 307 -13.63 -12.36 -1.04
N LYS A 308 -13.25 -13.62 -0.84
CA LYS A 308 -13.52 -14.36 0.39
C LYS A 308 -12.20 -14.77 1.02
N VAL A 309 -11.99 -14.41 2.27
CA VAL A 309 -10.79 -14.72 3.03
C VAL A 309 -11.18 -15.53 4.26
N GLU A 310 -10.63 -16.72 4.38
CA GLU A 310 -10.84 -17.62 5.51
C GLU A 310 -9.55 -17.73 6.31
N THR A 311 -9.59 -17.36 7.59
CA THR A 311 -8.45 -17.46 8.51
C THR A 311 -8.70 -18.60 9.48
N TYR A 312 -7.74 -19.53 9.52
CA TYR A 312 -7.70 -20.67 10.40
C TYR A 312 -6.58 -20.50 11.42
N GLY A 313 -6.83 -20.87 12.67
CA GLY A 313 -5.85 -20.78 13.73
C GLY A 313 -6.23 -21.62 14.94
N PHE A 314 -5.35 -21.65 15.93
CA PHE A 314 -5.56 -22.38 17.20
C PHE A 314 -6.18 -21.51 18.30
N LYS A 315 -6.39 -20.22 18.07
CA LYS A 315 -7.04 -19.34 19.06
C LYS A 315 -8.54 -19.63 19.13
N THR A 316 -9.19 -19.30 20.23
CA THR A 316 -10.65 -19.25 20.36
C THR A 316 -11.12 -17.81 20.11
N GLY A 317 -12.44 -17.59 20.03
CA GLY A 317 -13.02 -16.25 19.90
C GLY A 317 -12.65 -15.27 21.01
N SER A 318 -12.18 -15.75 22.18
CA SER A 318 -11.67 -14.91 23.28
C SER A 318 -10.18 -14.56 23.16
N GLY A 319 -9.51 -15.02 22.10
CA GLY A 319 -8.06 -14.87 21.93
C GLY A 319 -7.21 -15.87 22.72
N ALA A 320 -7.83 -16.72 23.55
CA ALA A 320 -7.13 -17.80 24.24
C ALA A 320 -6.72 -18.89 23.24
N THR A 321 -5.58 -19.55 23.45
CA THR A 321 -5.19 -20.68 22.59
C THR A 321 -5.97 -21.92 23.00
N ASN A 322 -6.66 -22.56 22.06
CA ASN A 322 -7.27 -23.87 22.26
C ASN A 322 -6.16 -24.93 22.29
N VAL A 323 -5.64 -25.18 23.50
CA VAL A 323 -4.56 -26.14 23.74
C VAL A 323 -4.92 -27.59 23.37
N ASN A 324 -6.20 -27.89 23.20
CA ASN A 324 -6.68 -29.22 22.84
C ASN A 324 -6.85 -29.39 21.32
N ALA A 325 -6.79 -28.31 20.54
CA ALA A 325 -6.96 -28.37 19.09
C ALA A 325 -5.70 -28.97 18.45
N THR A 326 -5.83 -30.17 17.89
CA THR A 326 -4.76 -30.84 17.12
C THR A 326 -4.56 -30.26 15.72
N ARG A 327 -5.51 -29.45 15.25
CA ARG A 327 -5.48 -28.79 13.94
C ARG A 327 -6.08 -27.37 14.01
N PRO A 328 -5.64 -26.44 13.16
CA PRO A 328 -6.26 -25.12 13.07
C PRO A 328 -7.75 -25.24 12.74
N GLN A 329 -8.55 -24.38 13.36
CA GLN A 329 -9.99 -24.29 13.10
C GLN A 329 -10.31 -22.94 12.48
N LEU A 330 -11.43 -22.85 11.76
CA LEU A 330 -11.90 -21.59 11.18
C LEU A 330 -12.15 -20.58 12.31
N GLN A 331 -11.48 -19.44 12.22
CA GLN A 331 -11.54 -18.34 13.20
C GLN A 331 -12.27 -17.13 12.64
N GLU A 332 -12.02 -16.82 11.38
CA GLU A 332 -12.55 -15.62 10.74
C GLU A 332 -12.87 -15.88 9.28
N VAL A 333 -13.98 -15.32 8.82
CA VAL A 333 -14.32 -15.19 7.40
C VAL A 333 -14.52 -13.71 7.11
N VAL A 334 -13.79 -13.21 6.12
CA VAL A 334 -13.98 -11.85 5.58
C VAL A 334 -14.48 -11.99 4.15
N ASP A 335 -15.71 -11.54 3.91
CA ASP A 335 -16.29 -11.44 2.57
C ASP A 335 -16.27 -9.97 2.15
N ARG A 336 -15.51 -9.65 1.10
CA ARG A 336 -15.42 -8.31 0.50
C ARG A 336 -16.01 -8.35 -0.90
N ARG A 337 -16.88 -7.41 -1.22
CA ARG A 337 -17.48 -7.26 -2.54
C ARG A 337 -17.30 -5.85 -3.04
N VAL A 338 -16.79 -5.70 -4.26
CA VAL A 338 -16.66 -4.41 -4.95
C VAL A 338 -17.57 -4.43 -6.15
N THR A 339 -18.43 -3.42 -6.29
CA THR A 339 -19.31 -3.23 -7.45
C THR A 339 -19.09 -1.84 -8.03
N VAL A 340 -19.06 -1.76 -9.36
CA VAL A 340 -18.96 -0.49 -10.08
C VAL A 340 -20.34 -0.16 -10.64
N GLY A 341 -20.92 0.96 -10.18
CA GLY A 341 -22.21 1.47 -10.60
C GLY A 341 -22.11 2.36 -11.85
N SER A 342 -23.27 2.77 -12.36
CA SER A 342 -23.35 3.77 -13.42
C SER A 342 -22.75 5.10 -12.93
N GLY A 343 -22.02 5.78 -13.81
CA GLY A 343 -21.34 7.04 -13.47
C GLY A 343 -20.02 6.88 -12.70
N GLY A 344 -19.47 5.66 -12.62
CA GLY A 344 -18.17 5.41 -11.99
C GLY A 344 -18.20 5.36 -10.46
N GLU A 345 -19.40 5.28 -9.86
CA GLU A 345 -19.54 5.01 -8.43
C GLU A 345 -18.94 3.63 -8.12
N VAL A 346 -18.08 3.55 -7.10
CA VAL A 346 -17.54 2.29 -6.60
C VAL A 346 -18.11 2.06 -5.22
N ARG A 347 -18.77 0.92 -5.04
CA ARG A 347 -19.27 0.47 -3.74
C ARG A 347 -18.50 -0.76 -3.31
N GLU A 348 -17.93 -0.69 -2.12
CA GLU A 348 -17.26 -1.78 -1.45
C GLU A 348 -18.05 -2.17 -0.20
N THR A 349 -18.33 -3.45 -0.04
CA THR A 349 -18.97 -4.00 1.16
C THR A 349 -18.07 -5.07 1.74
N THR A 350 -17.70 -4.93 3.01
CA THR A 350 -16.89 -5.90 3.75
C THR A 350 -17.70 -6.44 4.91
N ARG A 351 -17.82 -7.76 5.00
CA ARG A 351 -18.49 -8.47 6.08
C ARG A 351 -17.48 -9.31 6.80
N VAL A 352 -17.42 -9.18 8.13
CA VAL A 352 -16.56 -9.99 8.96
C VAL A 352 -17.41 -10.94 9.78
N GLN A 353 -17.02 -12.21 9.83
CA GLN A 353 -17.57 -13.20 10.74
C GLN A 353 -16.43 -13.77 11.56
N GLN A 354 -16.59 -13.85 12.88
CA GLN A 354 -15.56 -14.37 13.79
C GLN A 354 -16.13 -15.49 14.65
N ARG A 355 -15.30 -16.47 15.00
CA ARG A 355 -15.68 -17.52 15.94
C ARG A 355 -16.14 -16.90 17.26
N GLY A 356 -17.30 -17.35 17.77
CA GLY A 356 -17.81 -16.89 19.05
C GLY A 356 -16.92 -17.27 20.23
N ILE A 357 -16.95 -16.46 21.29
CA ILE A 357 -16.19 -16.69 22.54
C ILE A 357 -16.57 -18.01 23.23
N ALA A 358 -17.83 -18.44 23.09
CA ALA A 358 -18.35 -19.67 23.71
C ALA A 358 -17.81 -20.98 23.08
N ASP A 359 -16.92 -20.91 22.09
CA ASP A 359 -16.29 -22.03 21.38
C ASP A 359 -17.25 -23.15 20.94
N THR A 360 -18.48 -22.80 20.57
CA THR A 360 -19.47 -23.76 20.05
C THR A 360 -19.23 -24.14 18.59
N GLY A 361 -18.09 -23.72 18.01
CA GLY A 361 -17.82 -23.81 16.57
C GLY A 361 -18.66 -22.87 15.69
N ALA A 362 -19.63 -22.15 16.27
CA ALA A 362 -20.46 -21.21 15.54
C ALA A 362 -19.71 -19.90 15.23
N MET A 363 -19.88 -19.43 14.00
CA MET A 363 -19.42 -18.11 13.57
C MET A 363 -20.44 -17.06 14.02
N THR A 364 -19.95 -16.01 14.65
CA THR A 364 -20.72 -14.83 15.05
C THR A 364 -20.55 -13.76 13.97
N ALA A 365 -21.65 -13.17 13.52
CA ALA A 365 -21.60 -12.04 12.60
C ALA A 365 -20.94 -10.85 13.31
N GLY A 366 -19.84 -10.38 12.74
CA GLY A 366 -19.15 -9.15 13.13
C GLY A 366 -19.71 -7.93 12.40
N PRO A 367 -18.96 -6.81 12.41
CA PRO A 367 -19.40 -5.60 11.73
C PRO A 367 -19.45 -5.80 10.21
N THR A 368 -20.35 -5.05 9.57
CA THR A 368 -20.37 -4.87 8.12
C THR A 368 -19.95 -3.43 7.82
N THR A 369 -18.97 -3.25 6.94
CA THR A 369 -18.53 -1.92 6.50
C THR A 369 -18.92 -1.73 5.05
N GLU A 370 -19.53 -0.59 4.74
CA GLU A 370 -19.83 -0.17 3.37
C GLU A 370 -19.06 1.12 3.06
N VAL A 371 -18.28 1.11 1.98
CA VAL A 371 -17.57 2.28 1.48
C VAL A 371 -18.13 2.60 0.10
N VAL A 372 -18.64 3.81 -0.07
CA VAL A 372 -19.13 4.31 -1.36
C VAL A 372 -18.24 5.46 -1.80
N VAL A 373 -17.58 5.30 -2.94
CA VAL A 373 -16.78 6.34 -3.59
C VAL A 373 -17.52 6.83 -4.82
N LYS A 374 -17.80 8.13 -4.88
CA LYS A 374 -18.47 8.79 -6.00
C LYS A 374 -17.53 9.82 -6.63
N PRO A 375 -17.27 9.75 -7.94
CA PRO A 375 -16.63 10.85 -8.66
C PRO A 375 -17.48 12.12 -8.53
N THR A 376 -16.84 13.26 -8.31
CA THR A 376 -17.49 14.57 -8.31
C THR A 376 -16.84 15.46 -9.38
N GLY A 377 -17.47 16.60 -9.71
CA GLY A 377 -16.89 17.56 -10.66
C GLY A 377 -15.51 18.05 -10.23
N ASN A 378 -15.26 18.13 -8.92
CA ASN A 378 -14.04 18.69 -8.33
C ASN A 378 -13.12 17.65 -7.70
N GLY A 379 -13.40 16.35 -7.83
CA GLY A 379 -12.62 15.29 -7.17
C GLY A 379 -13.41 14.02 -6.91
N GLU A 380 -13.36 13.54 -5.66
CA GLU A 380 -14.05 12.33 -5.22
C GLU A 380 -14.72 12.58 -3.86
N SER A 381 -15.88 11.97 -3.65
CA SER A 381 -16.52 11.90 -2.33
C SER A 381 -16.53 10.44 -1.87
N ARG A 382 -16.04 10.21 -0.67
CA ARG A 382 -15.99 8.89 -0.04
C ARG A 382 -16.86 8.89 1.21
N ARG A 383 -17.82 7.98 1.27
CA ARG A 383 -18.68 7.75 2.43
C ARG A 383 -18.40 6.35 2.96
N THR A 384 -18.03 6.25 4.23
CA THR A 384 -17.83 4.99 4.93
C THR A 384 -18.89 4.84 6.01
N GLU A 385 -19.62 3.75 5.98
CA GLU A 385 -20.64 3.40 6.95
C GLU A 385 -20.28 2.08 7.62
N ILE A 386 -20.34 2.05 8.95
CA ILE A 386 -20.11 0.85 9.75
C ILE A 386 -21.45 0.45 10.36
N TYR A 387 -21.83 -0.79 10.10
CA TYR A 387 -23.06 -1.41 10.56
C TYR A 387 -22.73 -2.48 11.60
N GLU A 388 -23.39 -2.39 12.75
CA GLU A 388 -23.35 -3.43 13.77
C GLU A 388 -24.73 -4.07 13.93
N ARG A 389 -24.74 -5.36 14.23
CA ARG A 389 -25.98 -6.10 14.50
C ARG A 389 -26.41 -5.82 15.93
N GLY A 390 -27.56 -5.15 16.09
CA GLY A 390 -28.18 -4.95 17.39
C GLY A 390 -28.73 -6.24 17.99
N VAL A 391 -29.09 -6.18 19.27
CA VAL A 391 -29.67 -7.33 20.03
C VAL A 391 -30.94 -7.92 19.40
N ASN A 392 -31.64 -7.15 18.56
CA ASN A 392 -32.83 -7.59 17.81
C ASN A 392 -32.51 -8.17 16.42
N GLY A 393 -31.23 -8.35 16.10
CA GLY A 393 -30.78 -8.88 14.81
C GLY A 393 -30.80 -7.88 13.64
N ARG A 394 -31.28 -6.64 13.86
CA ARG A 394 -31.24 -5.57 12.84
C ARG A 394 -29.85 -4.94 12.79
N SER A 395 -29.37 -4.66 11.58
CA SER A 395 -28.14 -3.91 11.36
C SER A 395 -28.45 -2.41 11.46
N ASN A 396 -27.76 -1.69 12.33
CA ASN A 396 -27.86 -0.24 12.44
C ASN A 396 -26.50 0.38 12.10
N ALA A 397 -26.49 1.49 11.38
CA ALA A 397 -25.27 2.26 11.17
C ALA A 397 -24.82 2.85 12.52
N THR A 398 -23.68 2.42 13.03
CA THR A 398 -23.09 2.92 14.28
C THR A 398 -22.13 4.08 14.03
N ARG A 399 -21.55 4.15 12.83
CA ARG A 399 -20.62 5.21 12.44
C ARG A 399 -20.74 5.54 10.96
N VAL A 400 -20.75 6.84 10.66
CA VAL A 400 -20.69 7.37 9.30
C VAL A 400 -19.53 8.35 9.22
N ILE A 401 -18.67 8.18 8.21
CA ILE A 401 -17.54 9.05 7.92
C ILE A 401 -17.71 9.52 6.48
N VAL A 402 -17.64 10.82 6.24
CA VAL A 402 -17.69 11.40 4.90
C VAL A 402 -16.40 12.18 4.68
N GLU A 403 -15.66 11.79 3.65
CA GLU A 403 -14.43 12.43 3.22
C GLU A 403 -14.67 13.02 1.83
N LYS A 404 -14.27 14.27 1.62
CA LYS A 404 -14.19 14.89 0.29
C LYS A 404 -12.71 15.00 -0.07
N VAL A 405 -12.37 14.58 -1.28
CA VAL A 405 -11.00 14.65 -1.79
C VAL A 405 -11.02 15.53 -3.02
N ASP A 406 -10.61 16.79 -2.86
CA ASP A 406 -10.56 17.75 -3.95
C ASP A 406 -9.29 17.57 -4.81
N LYS A 407 -9.46 17.85 -6.11
CA LYS A 407 -8.59 17.41 -7.21
C LYS A 407 -7.44 18.32 -7.57
#